data_AF-A0A1A3GQM0-F1
#
_entry.id   AF-A0A1A3GQM0-F1
#
_cell.length_a   1.000
_cell.length_b   1.000
_cell.length_c   1.000
_cell.angle_alpha   90.00
_cell.angle_beta   90.00
_cell.angle_gamma   90.00
#
_symmetry.space_group_name_H-M   'P 1'
#
loop_
_entity.id
_entity.type
_entity.pdbx_description
1 polymer ?
#
loop_
_entity_poly.entity_id
_entity_poly.type
_entity_poly.pdbx_seq_one_letter_code
_entity_poly.pdbx_strand_id
1 'polypeptide(L)'
;MDQLTPDDVRHWDVSVIQQMFQASKGVGAADHKLGESLDSAGKRTNWHGEAGEAFQAEIGKQRTDLDRDGVESKGVAAALQQAEKGVEYCRNKMNDIYERASQYGWTITSDWRVDDSHDTERKHDPQLLQNDLDMLKTRAHAVDHELATAMRAAVGDAQVDDQGHQTGGPPPVSTQKLTPEEQAQVAQWSQMSAPGKSGVGDCSRWATASALANKFGTRQGPDGKEINLPPDVQRNLMGGMPLHFPPNKTEINQIAHTQGVAAGSETQGFPGGPALMTKQLNDVGLKSTEHSGAPSALVDQMTSDLKAGHMAIVNGAFPTSDGHFISVTGVKTGPNGETLYLVNDSNRAADGTAGAHTLPPLSTRSQLEAFLRERANYGTPGYSTVE
;
A
#
# COMPACT_ATOMS: atom_id res chain seq x y z
N MET A 1 25.68 -8.88 -9.87
CA MET A 1 24.41 -8.19 -10.19
C MET A 1 24.77 -6.74 -10.34
N ASP A 2 24.70 -6.23 -11.56
CA ASP A 2 24.89 -4.80 -11.79
C ASP A 2 23.63 -4.07 -11.29
N GLN A 3 23.84 -3.08 -10.42
CA GLN A 3 22.77 -2.39 -9.72
C GLN A 3 22.13 -1.35 -10.65
N LEU A 4 20.79 -1.36 -10.75
CA LEU A 4 20.03 -0.37 -11.52
C LEU A 4 20.37 1.07 -11.09
N THR A 5 20.81 1.89 -12.04
CA THR A 5 21.19 3.29 -11.81
C THR A 5 20.10 4.26 -12.27
N PRO A 6 20.12 5.53 -11.82
CA PRO A 6 19.20 6.55 -12.32
C PRO A 6 19.27 6.77 -13.84
N ASP A 7 20.46 6.61 -14.42
CA ASP A 7 20.67 6.77 -15.86
C ASP A 7 20.05 5.61 -16.64
N ASP A 8 20.11 4.37 -16.12
CA ASP A 8 19.43 3.22 -16.72
C ASP A 8 17.91 3.46 -16.82
N VAL A 9 17.30 3.97 -15.74
CA VAL A 9 15.85 4.25 -15.67
C VAL A 9 15.43 5.33 -16.68
N ARG A 10 16.29 6.33 -16.90
CA ARG A 10 16.04 7.40 -17.88
C ARG A 10 16.04 6.87 -19.32
N HIS A 11 16.84 5.84 -19.58
CA HIS A 11 16.99 5.24 -20.90
C HIS A 11 16.05 4.06 -21.17
N TRP A 12 15.16 3.71 -20.24
CA TRP A 12 14.13 2.71 -20.49
C TRP A 12 13.26 3.09 -21.70
N ASP A 13 13.11 2.15 -22.63
CA ASP A 13 12.36 2.34 -23.87
C ASP A 13 11.12 1.44 -23.90
N VAL A 14 9.96 2.06 -23.67
CA VAL A 14 8.65 1.41 -23.70
C VAL A 14 8.34 0.79 -25.07
N SER A 15 8.87 1.36 -26.16
CA SER A 15 8.66 0.81 -27.50
C SER A 15 9.44 -0.51 -27.72
N VAL A 16 10.59 -0.67 -27.05
CA VAL A 16 11.37 -1.91 -27.07
C VAL A 16 10.65 -3.00 -26.29
N ILE A 17 10.09 -2.65 -25.13
CA ILE A 17 9.21 -3.50 -24.31
C ILE A 17 8.04 -4.03 -25.14
N GLN A 18 7.31 -3.12 -25.79
CA GLN A 18 6.18 -3.48 -26.65
C GLN A 18 6.60 -4.37 -27.83
N GLN A 19 7.74 -4.10 -28.48
CA GLN A 19 8.26 -4.92 -29.58
C GLN A 19 8.64 -6.34 -29.13
N MET A 20 9.29 -6.46 -27.97
CA MET A 20 9.59 -7.76 -27.33
C MET A 20 8.31 -8.55 -27.02
N PHE A 21 7.23 -7.85 -26.67
CA PHE A 21 5.96 -8.48 -26.31
C PHE A 21 5.07 -8.83 -27.51
N GLN A 22 5.14 -8.07 -28.60
CA GLN A 22 4.55 -8.50 -29.86
C GLN A 22 5.29 -9.72 -30.43
N ALA A 23 6.61 -9.80 -30.21
CA ALA A 23 7.42 -10.95 -30.56
C ALA A 23 7.01 -12.22 -29.78
N SER A 24 6.72 -12.12 -28.47
CA SER A 24 6.26 -13.26 -27.66
C SER A 24 4.82 -13.69 -27.94
N LYS A 25 3.96 -12.77 -28.40
CA LYS A 25 2.57 -13.04 -28.82
C LYS A 25 2.46 -13.66 -30.23
N GLY A 26 3.48 -13.53 -31.07
CA GLY A 26 3.52 -14.06 -32.44
C GLY A 26 3.89 -15.54 -32.51
N VAL A 27 2.91 -16.42 -32.34
CA VAL A 27 3.01 -17.89 -32.49
C VAL A 27 3.72 -18.32 -33.78
N GLY A 28 4.71 -19.21 -33.68
CA GLY A 28 4.97 -20.30 -34.65
C GLY A 28 5.30 -19.98 -36.12
N ALA A 29 5.44 -18.73 -36.56
CA ALA A 29 5.75 -18.42 -37.96
C ALA A 29 6.35 -17.02 -38.18
N ALA A 30 7.53 -16.72 -37.64
CA ALA A 30 8.38 -15.62 -38.12
C ALA A 30 9.83 -15.75 -37.61
N ASP A 31 10.52 -16.83 -38.04
CA ASP A 31 11.91 -17.09 -37.67
C ASP A 31 12.92 -16.12 -38.33
N HIS A 32 14.04 -15.93 -37.63
CA HIS A 32 15.27 -15.19 -37.96
C HIS A 32 15.22 -13.66 -37.92
N LYS A 33 14.25 -12.97 -38.53
CA LYS A 33 14.16 -11.50 -38.46
C LYS A 33 13.83 -10.98 -37.06
N LEU A 34 13.14 -11.81 -36.28
CA LEU A 34 12.80 -11.56 -34.88
C LEU A 34 14.06 -11.53 -34.00
N GLY A 35 14.94 -12.54 -34.16
CA GLY A 35 16.21 -12.62 -33.44
C GLY A 35 17.14 -11.45 -33.75
N GLU A 36 17.20 -11.01 -35.02
CA GLU A 36 17.98 -9.82 -35.41
C GLU A 36 17.39 -8.51 -34.86
N SER A 37 16.06 -8.39 -34.80
CA SER A 37 15.39 -7.21 -34.25
C SER A 37 15.56 -7.13 -32.73
N LEU A 38 15.49 -8.25 -32.03
CA LEU A 38 15.68 -8.36 -30.58
C LEU A 38 17.15 -8.16 -30.17
N ASP A 39 18.10 -8.73 -30.91
CA ASP A 39 19.54 -8.47 -30.72
C ASP A 39 19.87 -6.97 -30.97
N SER A 40 19.24 -6.37 -31.99
CA SER A 40 19.40 -4.94 -32.28
C SER A 40 18.71 -4.02 -31.27
N ALA A 41 17.65 -4.46 -30.60
CA ALA A 41 16.95 -3.70 -29.56
C ALA A 41 17.69 -3.80 -28.21
N GLY A 42 18.09 -5.01 -27.80
CA GLY A 42 18.89 -5.24 -26.59
C GLY A 42 20.25 -4.55 -26.61
N LYS A 43 20.93 -4.51 -27.78
CA LYS A 43 22.17 -3.74 -27.96
C LYS A 43 21.97 -2.22 -27.93
N ARG A 44 20.75 -1.72 -28.14
CA ARG A 44 20.44 -0.28 -28.15
C ARG A 44 20.02 0.26 -26.79
N THR A 45 19.53 -0.58 -25.87
CA THR A 45 18.95 -0.13 -24.61
C THR A 45 19.87 -0.23 -23.39
N ASN A 46 21.06 -0.84 -23.49
CA ASN A 46 21.99 -1.04 -22.34
C ASN A 46 21.22 -1.40 -21.05
N TRP A 47 20.31 -2.36 -21.16
CA TRP A 47 19.37 -2.62 -20.07
C TRP A 47 20.05 -3.42 -18.97
N HIS A 48 20.33 -2.75 -17.85
CA HIS A 48 20.85 -3.36 -16.62
C HIS A 48 19.72 -3.65 -15.63
N GLY A 49 20.00 -4.47 -14.60
CA GLY A 49 19.01 -4.91 -13.62
C GLY A 49 18.46 -6.31 -13.90
N GLU A 50 17.51 -6.75 -13.08
CA GLU A 50 16.90 -8.06 -13.17
C GLU A 50 16.15 -8.27 -14.49
N ALA A 51 15.55 -7.20 -15.05
CA ALA A 51 14.89 -7.27 -16.34
C ALA A 51 15.89 -7.48 -17.47
N GLY A 52 17.05 -6.82 -17.41
CA GLY A 52 18.12 -7.01 -18.38
C GLY A 52 18.69 -8.43 -18.36
N GLU A 53 18.91 -8.99 -17.18
CA GLU A 53 19.37 -10.38 -17.00
C GLU A 53 18.31 -11.39 -17.48
N ALA A 54 17.04 -11.20 -17.10
CA ALA A 54 15.94 -12.03 -17.60
C ALA A 54 15.84 -11.92 -19.12
N PHE A 55 15.95 -10.73 -19.68
CA PHE A 55 15.91 -10.55 -21.12
C PHE A 55 17.01 -11.34 -21.84
N GLN A 56 18.25 -11.28 -21.36
CA GLN A 56 19.37 -12.04 -21.92
C GLN A 56 19.18 -13.56 -21.78
N ALA A 57 18.63 -14.01 -20.65
CA ALA A 57 18.40 -15.42 -20.37
C ALA A 57 17.22 -16.00 -21.18
N GLU A 58 16.20 -15.20 -21.47
CA GLU A 58 14.96 -15.63 -22.10
C GLU A 58 14.92 -15.40 -23.62
N ILE A 59 15.87 -14.65 -24.18
CA ILE A 59 15.95 -14.39 -25.63
C ILE A 59 16.08 -15.72 -26.41
N GLY A 60 15.19 -15.92 -27.39
CA GLY A 60 15.19 -17.12 -28.25
C GLY A 60 14.54 -18.37 -27.65
N LYS A 61 14.07 -18.33 -26.40
CA LYS A 61 13.23 -19.41 -25.85
C LYS A 61 11.80 -19.32 -26.42
N GLN A 62 11.20 -20.46 -26.69
CA GLN A 62 9.79 -20.57 -27.09
C GLN A 62 9.01 -21.29 -25.99
N ARG A 63 7.84 -20.76 -25.66
CA ARG A 63 6.93 -21.36 -24.69
C ARG A 63 6.28 -22.61 -25.31
N THR A 64 6.38 -23.75 -24.62
CA THR A 64 5.87 -25.06 -25.10
C THR A 64 4.54 -25.49 -24.45
N ASP A 65 4.08 -24.77 -23.42
CA ASP A 65 2.90 -25.05 -22.60
C ASP A 65 1.81 -24.00 -22.83
N LEU A 66 1.33 -23.86 -24.08
CA LEU A 66 0.15 -23.06 -24.36
C LEU A 66 -1.12 -23.89 -24.09
N ASP A 67 -1.72 -23.71 -22.91
CA ASP A 67 -3.08 -24.20 -22.70
C ASP A 67 -4.05 -23.45 -23.62
N ARG A 68 -4.77 -24.23 -24.42
CA ARG A 68 -5.72 -23.80 -25.46
C ARG A 68 -6.84 -22.88 -24.94
N ASP A 69 -6.98 -22.73 -23.63
CA ASP A 69 -8.07 -22.02 -22.95
C ASP A 69 -7.71 -20.57 -22.53
N GLY A 70 -6.48 -20.10 -22.78
CA GLY A 70 -6.12 -18.67 -22.78
C GLY A 70 -6.09 -17.95 -21.42
N VAL A 71 -6.23 -18.67 -20.31
CA VAL A 71 -6.13 -18.11 -18.94
C VAL A 71 -4.70 -17.63 -18.65
N GLU A 72 -3.70 -18.44 -18.98
CA GLU A 72 -2.29 -18.07 -18.80
C GLU A 72 -1.89 -16.89 -19.71
N SER A 73 -2.48 -16.80 -20.90
CA SER A 73 -2.30 -15.64 -21.79
C SER A 73 -2.88 -14.35 -21.22
N LYS A 74 -3.93 -14.40 -20.38
CA LYS A 74 -4.49 -13.22 -19.70
C LYS A 74 -3.59 -12.74 -18.57
N GLY A 75 -3.10 -13.66 -17.73
CA GLY A 75 -2.18 -13.33 -16.64
C GLY A 75 -0.88 -12.73 -17.14
N VAL A 76 -0.27 -13.35 -18.16
CA VAL A 76 0.91 -12.78 -18.82
C VAL A 76 0.60 -11.40 -19.41
N ALA A 77 -0.53 -11.23 -20.11
CA ALA A 77 -0.90 -9.92 -20.65
C ALA A 77 -1.09 -8.84 -19.56
N ALA A 78 -1.62 -9.20 -18.40
CA ALA A 78 -1.79 -8.30 -17.27
C ALA A 78 -0.43 -7.91 -16.65
N ALA A 79 0.46 -8.89 -16.43
CA ALA A 79 1.82 -8.65 -15.92
C ALA A 79 2.59 -7.67 -16.83
N LEU A 80 2.45 -7.84 -18.15
CA LEU A 80 3.09 -7.01 -19.16
C LEU A 80 2.55 -5.57 -19.17
N GLN A 81 1.22 -5.40 -19.09
CA GLN A 81 0.60 -4.07 -19.03
C GLN A 81 0.99 -3.31 -17.76
N GLN A 82 1.15 -4.02 -16.64
CA GLN A 82 1.59 -3.44 -15.38
C GLN A 82 3.05 -2.97 -15.46
N ALA A 83 3.95 -3.82 -15.96
CA ALA A 83 5.34 -3.47 -16.15
C ALA A 83 5.52 -2.28 -17.13
N GLU A 84 4.73 -2.24 -18.21
CA GLU A 84 4.75 -1.13 -19.18
C GLU A 84 4.42 0.23 -18.53
N LYS A 85 3.32 0.29 -17.77
CA LYS A 85 2.92 1.49 -17.04
C LYS A 85 3.94 1.90 -15.98
N GLY A 86 4.51 0.91 -15.28
CA GLY A 86 5.56 1.14 -14.27
C GLY A 86 6.81 1.76 -14.87
N VAL A 87 7.27 1.25 -16.01
CA VAL A 87 8.44 1.77 -16.75
C VAL A 87 8.19 3.20 -17.23
N GLU A 88 7.02 3.46 -17.83
CA GLU A 88 6.67 4.81 -18.31
C GLU A 88 6.63 5.82 -17.15
N TYR A 89 6.00 5.45 -16.03
CA TYR A 89 5.95 6.29 -14.83
C TYR A 89 7.35 6.61 -14.30
N CYS A 90 8.20 5.59 -14.11
CA CYS A 90 9.54 5.79 -13.57
C CYS A 90 10.40 6.67 -14.46
N ARG A 91 10.34 6.45 -15.79
CA ARG A 91 11.06 7.26 -16.77
C ARG A 91 10.63 8.73 -16.72
N ASN A 92 9.32 8.99 -16.70
CA ASN A 92 8.80 10.35 -16.66
C ASN A 92 9.16 11.05 -15.34
N LYS A 93 8.98 10.37 -14.20
CA LYS A 93 9.36 10.90 -12.89
C LYS A 93 10.87 11.14 -12.78
N MET A 94 11.69 10.28 -13.39
CA MET A 94 13.15 10.47 -13.44
C MET A 94 13.51 11.74 -14.23
N ASN A 95 12.89 11.95 -15.40
CA ASN A 95 13.09 13.16 -16.19
C ASN A 95 12.70 14.41 -15.40
N ASP A 96 11.56 14.41 -14.72
CA ASP A 96 11.14 15.52 -13.84
C ASP A 96 12.17 15.82 -12.75
N ILE A 97 12.75 14.78 -12.12
CA ILE A 97 13.78 14.95 -11.08
C ILE A 97 15.06 15.56 -11.66
N TYR A 98 15.51 15.08 -12.83
CA TYR A 98 16.66 15.66 -13.53
C TYR A 98 16.42 17.12 -13.93
N GLU A 99 15.22 17.44 -14.42
CA GLU A 99 14.86 18.81 -14.79
C GLU A 99 14.90 19.73 -13.57
N ARG A 100 14.30 19.33 -12.44
CA ARG A 100 14.34 20.11 -11.19
C ARG A 100 15.74 20.26 -10.63
N ALA A 101 16.53 19.17 -10.63
CA ALA A 101 17.93 19.23 -10.23
C ALA A 101 18.69 20.27 -11.07
N SER A 102 18.52 20.23 -12.39
CA SER A 102 19.18 21.16 -13.31
C SER A 102 18.77 22.63 -13.12
N GLN A 103 17.50 22.89 -12.77
CA GLN A 103 17.01 24.24 -12.46
C GLN A 103 17.71 24.85 -11.24
N TYR A 104 18.14 24.00 -10.30
CA TYR A 104 18.86 24.40 -9.10
C TYR A 104 20.39 24.30 -9.25
N GLY A 105 20.88 23.89 -10.43
CA GLY A 105 22.30 23.63 -10.66
C GLY A 105 22.83 22.37 -9.96
N TRP A 106 21.94 21.49 -9.51
CA TRP A 106 22.25 20.20 -8.89
C TRP A 106 22.39 19.10 -9.94
N THR A 107 23.06 18.02 -9.58
CA THR A 107 23.15 16.81 -10.41
C THR A 107 22.69 15.58 -9.66
N ILE A 108 22.33 14.52 -10.38
CA ILE A 108 21.97 13.22 -9.78
C ILE A 108 23.12 12.24 -10.03
N THR A 109 23.65 11.67 -8.97
CA THR A 109 24.75 10.69 -9.02
C THR A 109 24.24 9.28 -9.30
N SER A 110 25.13 8.40 -9.75
CA SER A 110 24.79 7.00 -10.05
C SER A 110 24.35 6.17 -8.84
N ASP A 111 24.70 6.60 -7.62
CA ASP A 111 24.30 5.95 -6.36
C ASP A 111 22.96 6.45 -5.79
N TRP A 112 22.18 7.16 -6.61
CA TRP A 112 20.87 7.75 -6.27
C TRP A 112 20.96 8.86 -5.22
N ARG A 113 21.92 9.80 -5.38
CA ARG A 113 21.99 11.00 -4.54
C ARG A 113 21.84 12.26 -5.36
N VAL A 114 21.23 13.26 -4.74
CA VAL A 114 21.28 14.65 -5.20
C VAL A 114 22.64 15.23 -4.78
N ASP A 115 23.43 15.64 -5.76
CA ASP A 115 24.63 16.44 -5.55
C ASP A 115 24.28 17.93 -5.71
N ASP A 116 24.21 18.60 -4.57
CA ASP A 116 23.89 20.02 -4.41
C ASP A 116 25.13 20.90 -4.22
N SER A 117 26.34 20.36 -4.40
CA SER A 117 27.61 21.04 -4.10
C SER A 117 27.81 22.40 -4.78
N HIS A 118 27.05 22.68 -5.84
CA HIS A 118 27.08 23.92 -6.60
C HIS A 118 26.04 24.97 -6.12
N ASP A 119 25.11 24.63 -5.22
CA ASP A 119 24.20 25.58 -4.56
C ASP A 119 24.83 26.11 -3.27
N THR A 120 25.83 26.98 -3.44
CA THR A 120 26.56 27.59 -2.33
C THR A 120 25.71 28.52 -1.45
N GLU A 121 24.53 28.93 -1.93
CA GLU A 121 23.62 29.84 -1.22
C GLU A 121 22.47 29.11 -0.51
N ARG A 122 22.34 27.78 -0.67
CA ARG A 122 21.27 26.93 -0.09
C ARG A 122 19.88 27.53 -0.30
N LYS A 123 19.59 27.96 -1.53
CA LYS A 123 18.31 28.60 -1.87
C LYS A 123 17.15 27.61 -1.84
N HIS A 124 17.43 26.32 -1.97
CA HIS A 124 16.44 25.25 -2.02
C HIS A 124 16.82 24.13 -1.05
N ASP A 125 15.84 23.38 -0.58
CA ASP A 125 16.06 22.24 0.33
C ASP A 125 16.34 20.96 -0.49
N PRO A 126 17.57 20.44 -0.51
CA PRO A 126 17.92 19.22 -1.26
C PRO A 126 17.20 17.98 -0.72
N GLN A 127 16.75 17.99 0.54
CA GLN A 127 16.07 16.84 1.14
C GLN A 127 14.73 16.53 0.46
N LEU A 128 14.04 17.56 -0.04
CA LEU A 128 12.78 17.37 -0.77
C LEU A 128 12.99 16.59 -2.07
N LEU A 129 14.03 16.94 -2.83
CA LEU A 129 14.34 16.25 -4.09
C LEU A 129 14.96 14.86 -3.82
N GLN A 130 15.74 14.73 -2.75
CA GLN A 130 16.28 13.44 -2.32
C GLN A 130 15.17 12.46 -1.90
N ASN A 131 14.14 12.92 -1.19
CA ASN A 131 12.99 12.07 -0.84
C ASN A 131 12.25 11.60 -2.10
N ASP A 132 12.03 12.50 -3.07
CA ASP A 132 11.44 12.15 -4.37
C ASP A 132 12.30 11.12 -5.13
N LEU A 133 13.62 11.25 -5.06
CA LEU A 133 14.58 10.33 -5.68
C LEU A 133 14.62 8.95 -4.98
N ASP A 134 14.55 8.91 -3.64
CA ASP A 134 14.54 7.67 -2.86
C ASP A 134 13.24 6.87 -3.08
N MET A 135 12.11 7.57 -3.19
CA MET A 135 10.85 6.94 -3.60
C MET A 135 10.93 6.37 -5.01
N LEU A 136 11.49 7.15 -5.96
CA LEU A 136 11.66 6.69 -7.33
C LEU A 136 12.63 5.51 -7.43
N LYS A 137 13.71 5.49 -6.64
CA LYS A 137 14.64 4.36 -6.54
C LYS A 137 13.91 3.07 -6.21
N THR A 138 13.10 3.13 -5.15
CA THR A 138 12.34 1.98 -4.67
C THR A 138 11.38 1.49 -5.74
N ARG A 139 10.63 2.41 -6.39
CA ARG A 139 9.71 2.05 -7.45
C ARG A 139 10.42 1.50 -8.69
N ALA A 140 11.52 2.09 -9.12
CA ALA A 140 12.27 1.65 -10.29
C ALA A 140 12.82 0.23 -10.12
N HIS A 141 13.42 -0.09 -8.96
CA HIS A 141 13.85 -1.47 -8.68
C HIS A 141 12.68 -2.45 -8.70
N ALA A 142 11.52 -2.03 -8.23
CA ALA A 142 10.36 -2.88 -8.22
C ALA A 142 9.77 -3.11 -9.63
N VAL A 143 9.69 -2.09 -10.50
CA VAL A 143 9.21 -2.33 -11.88
C VAL A 143 10.24 -3.12 -12.70
N ASP A 144 11.54 -3.00 -12.41
CA ASP A 144 12.58 -3.85 -12.99
C ASP A 144 12.33 -5.33 -12.64
N HIS A 145 11.96 -5.62 -11.40
CA HIS A 145 11.57 -6.96 -10.97
C HIS A 145 10.24 -7.44 -11.60
N GLU A 146 9.21 -6.58 -11.67
CA GLU A 146 7.93 -6.89 -12.32
C GLU A 146 8.12 -7.23 -13.79
N LEU A 147 8.96 -6.46 -14.47
CA LEU A 147 9.30 -6.67 -15.86
C LEU A 147 10.07 -7.97 -16.08
N ALA A 148 11.06 -8.27 -15.23
CA ALA A 148 11.76 -9.56 -15.25
C ALA A 148 10.79 -10.74 -15.08
N THR A 149 9.84 -10.60 -14.16
CA THR A 149 8.77 -11.58 -13.92
C THR A 149 7.87 -11.75 -15.14
N ALA A 150 7.46 -10.65 -15.76
CA ALA A 150 6.63 -10.69 -16.96
C ALA A 150 7.37 -11.33 -18.16
N MET A 151 8.67 -11.09 -18.29
CA MET A 151 9.52 -11.74 -19.30
C MET A 151 9.61 -13.26 -19.07
N ARG A 152 9.89 -13.70 -17.84
CA ARG A 152 9.91 -15.13 -17.48
C ARG A 152 8.54 -15.79 -17.68
N ALA A 153 7.47 -15.09 -17.33
CA ALA A 153 6.11 -15.60 -17.51
C ALA A 153 5.72 -15.73 -18.99
N ALA A 154 6.19 -14.81 -19.84
CA ALA A 154 5.94 -14.84 -21.27
C ALA A 154 6.54 -16.09 -21.96
N VAL A 155 7.64 -16.63 -21.43
CA VAL A 155 8.31 -17.84 -21.96
C VAL A 155 7.96 -19.13 -21.21
N GLY A 156 7.13 -19.03 -20.15
CA GLY A 156 6.67 -20.19 -19.35
C GLY A 156 7.56 -20.53 -18.14
N ASP A 157 8.64 -19.77 -17.91
CA ASP A 157 9.58 -20.00 -16.79
C ASP A 157 9.08 -19.41 -15.45
N ALA A 158 8.00 -18.63 -15.47
CA ALA A 158 7.28 -18.19 -14.26
C ALA A 158 5.76 -18.34 -14.43
N GLN A 159 5.10 -18.78 -13.36
CA GLN A 159 3.64 -18.85 -13.31
C GLN A 159 3.10 -17.50 -12.82
N VAL A 160 2.01 -17.01 -13.41
CA VAL A 160 1.35 -15.75 -13.02
C VAL A 160 -0.15 -15.95 -12.89
N ASP A 161 -0.80 -15.28 -11.94
CA ASP A 161 -2.26 -15.26 -11.82
C ASP A 161 -2.91 -14.44 -12.95
N ASP A 162 -4.24 -14.42 -13.00
CA ASP A 162 -5.02 -13.67 -13.99
C ASP A 162 -4.86 -12.15 -13.90
N GLN A 163 -4.25 -11.65 -12.82
CA GLN A 163 -3.89 -10.24 -12.60
C GLN A 163 -2.42 -9.95 -12.94
N GLY A 164 -1.61 -10.98 -13.25
CA GLY A 164 -0.20 -10.84 -13.62
C GLY A 164 0.79 -10.96 -12.48
N HIS A 165 0.38 -11.36 -11.29
CA HIS A 165 1.28 -11.58 -10.16
C HIS A 165 1.90 -12.97 -10.21
N GLN A 166 3.19 -13.10 -9.90
CA GLN A 166 3.85 -14.40 -9.87
C GLN A 166 3.18 -15.35 -8.86
N THR A 167 2.77 -16.52 -9.32
CA THR A 167 2.24 -17.60 -8.49
C THR A 167 3.26 -18.73 -8.41
N GLY A 168 3.32 -19.44 -7.27
CA GLY A 168 4.20 -20.61 -7.10
C GLY A 168 5.57 -20.35 -6.45
N GLY A 169 5.94 -19.11 -6.15
CA GLY A 169 6.88 -18.85 -5.05
C GLY A 169 6.15 -19.06 -3.72
N PRO A 170 6.79 -19.62 -2.67
CA PRO A 170 6.21 -19.54 -1.34
C PRO A 170 5.90 -18.06 -1.09
N PRO A 171 4.69 -17.70 -0.62
CA PRO A 171 4.41 -16.32 -0.28
C PRO A 171 5.53 -15.86 0.66
N PRO A 172 6.09 -14.65 0.51
CA PRO A 172 6.88 -14.10 1.59
C PRO A 172 5.94 -14.03 2.80
N VAL A 173 6.06 -15.02 3.69
CA VAL A 173 5.39 -15.02 4.98
C VAL A 173 6.11 -13.96 5.80
N SER A 174 5.74 -12.70 5.61
CA SER A 174 5.94 -11.70 6.64
C SER A 174 4.77 -11.82 7.61
N THR A 175 4.90 -12.68 8.60
CA THR A 175 4.13 -12.63 9.86
C THR A 175 4.79 -11.65 10.84
N GLN A 176 5.68 -10.78 10.39
CA GLN A 176 6.32 -9.80 11.26
C GLN A 176 5.27 -8.77 11.67
N LYS A 177 4.88 -8.81 12.95
CA LYS A 177 4.22 -7.68 13.62
C LYS A 177 5.00 -6.42 13.32
N LEU A 178 4.28 -5.32 13.13
CA LEU A 178 4.88 -4.00 12.89
C LEU A 178 6.02 -3.72 13.87
N THR A 179 7.12 -3.15 13.39
CA THR A 179 8.19 -2.66 14.26
C THR A 179 7.67 -1.54 15.18
N PRO A 180 8.33 -1.23 16.31
CA PRO A 180 7.93 -0.10 17.16
C PRO A 180 7.84 1.23 16.41
N GLU A 181 8.75 1.47 15.45
CA GLU A 181 8.76 2.65 14.59
C GLU A 181 7.55 2.67 13.65
N GLU A 182 7.23 1.53 13.05
CA GLU A 182 6.04 1.38 12.21
C GLU A 182 4.74 1.55 13.00
N GLN A 183 4.66 1.01 14.22
CA GLN A 183 3.53 1.22 15.11
C GLN A 183 3.37 2.70 15.48
N ALA A 184 4.48 3.39 15.73
CA ALA A 184 4.48 4.84 15.97
C ALA A 184 4.02 5.61 14.73
N GLN A 185 4.42 5.19 13.52
CA GLN A 185 3.98 5.78 12.27
C GLN A 185 2.48 5.57 12.05
N VAL A 186 1.95 4.37 12.30
CA VAL A 186 0.52 4.08 12.20
C VAL A 186 -0.29 5.01 13.12
N ALA A 187 0.17 5.23 14.35
CA ALA A 187 -0.47 6.16 15.29
C ALA A 187 -0.50 7.63 14.81
N GLN A 188 0.28 7.96 13.77
CA GLN A 188 0.34 9.28 13.14
C GLN A 188 -0.39 9.34 11.79
N TRP A 189 -0.89 8.22 11.26
CA TRP A 189 -1.55 8.20 9.95
C TRP A 189 -2.73 9.14 9.82
N SER A 190 -3.40 9.40 10.94
CA SER A 190 -4.47 10.40 11.04
C SER A 190 -4.07 11.80 10.62
N GLN A 191 -2.78 12.14 10.73
CA GLN A 191 -2.20 13.43 10.36
C GLN A 191 -1.96 13.55 8.85
N MET A 192 -2.00 12.44 8.10
CA MET A 192 -1.77 12.42 6.65
C MET A 192 -3.00 12.86 5.84
N SER A 193 -4.06 13.30 6.51
CA SER A 193 -5.20 13.98 5.91
C SER A 193 -4.76 15.34 5.37
N ALA A 194 -5.08 15.67 4.11
CA ALA A 194 -4.56 16.88 3.45
C ALA A 194 -4.85 18.18 4.23
N PRO A 195 -3.92 19.16 4.25
CA PRO A 195 -4.12 20.45 4.92
C PRO A 195 -5.36 21.19 4.40
N GLY A 196 -6.15 21.77 5.31
CA GLY A 196 -7.30 22.63 4.96
C GLY A 196 -8.61 21.90 4.63
N LYS A 197 -8.62 20.56 4.61
CA LYS A 197 -9.84 19.75 4.67
C LYS A 197 -9.84 19.05 6.02
N SER A 198 -10.48 19.64 7.02
CA SER A 198 -10.74 18.99 8.29
C SER A 198 -11.24 17.56 8.03
N GLY A 199 -10.63 16.57 8.70
CA GLY A 199 -10.85 15.12 8.56
C GLY A 199 -12.24 14.64 9.00
N VAL A 200 -13.29 15.36 8.63
CA VAL A 200 -14.68 14.99 8.86
C VAL A 200 -14.99 13.84 7.92
N GLY A 201 -15.08 12.61 8.46
CA GLY A 201 -15.61 11.45 7.74
C GLY A 201 -14.68 10.27 7.48
N ASP A 202 -13.36 10.45 7.57
CA ASP A 202 -12.41 9.40 7.19
C ASP A 202 -12.01 8.46 8.34
N CYS A 203 -12.44 8.76 9.57
CA CYS A 203 -11.88 8.14 10.76
C CYS A 203 -12.08 6.62 10.82
N SER A 204 -13.21 6.12 10.31
CA SER A 204 -13.46 4.68 10.16
C SER A 204 -12.46 4.00 9.23
N ARG A 205 -12.10 4.64 8.13
CA ARG A 205 -11.21 4.08 7.09
C ARG A 205 -9.78 4.03 7.56
N TRP A 206 -9.34 5.10 8.23
CA TRP A 206 -8.06 5.12 8.91
C TRP A 206 -7.99 4.08 10.04
N ALA A 207 -9.05 3.92 10.82
CA ALA A 207 -9.15 2.89 11.85
C ALA A 207 -9.11 1.47 11.27
N THR A 208 -9.72 1.24 10.10
CA THR A 208 -9.61 -0.03 9.39
C THR A 208 -8.18 -0.25 8.88
N ALA A 209 -7.59 0.72 8.19
CA ALA A 209 -6.24 0.60 7.67
C ALA A 209 -5.21 0.36 8.79
N SER A 210 -5.33 1.05 9.93
CA SER A 210 -4.45 0.84 11.08
C SER A 210 -4.62 -0.54 11.71
N ALA A 211 -5.85 -1.02 11.85
CA ALA A 211 -6.11 -2.37 12.34
C ALA A 211 -5.49 -3.42 11.40
N LEU A 212 -5.64 -3.25 10.08
CA LEU A 212 -5.04 -4.14 9.08
C LEU A 212 -3.51 -4.12 9.14
N ALA A 213 -2.89 -2.95 9.24
CA ALA A 213 -1.45 -2.82 9.37
C ALA A 213 -0.92 -3.53 10.62
N ASN A 214 -1.59 -3.35 11.77
CA ASN A 214 -1.18 -3.99 13.01
C ASN A 214 -1.40 -5.51 12.98
N LYS A 215 -2.46 -5.97 12.30
CA LYS A 215 -2.80 -7.38 12.16
C LYS A 215 -1.81 -8.12 11.29
N PHE A 216 -1.61 -7.60 10.09
CA PHE A 216 -0.95 -8.30 9.01
C PHE A 216 0.50 -7.88 8.84
N GLY A 217 0.92 -6.80 9.49
CA GLY A 217 2.24 -6.24 9.31
C GLY A 217 2.41 -5.63 7.93
N THR A 218 3.67 -5.50 7.52
CA THR A 218 4.01 -4.98 6.21
C THR A 218 4.77 -6.01 5.38
N ARG A 219 4.69 -5.83 4.07
CA ARG A 219 5.55 -6.49 3.09
C ARG A 219 6.11 -5.43 2.15
N GLN A 220 7.22 -5.76 1.49
CA GLN A 220 7.63 -4.99 0.34
C GLN A 220 6.78 -5.41 -0.85
N GLY A 221 6.10 -4.42 -1.42
CA GLY A 221 5.30 -4.53 -2.62
C GLY A 221 6.00 -3.91 -3.82
N PRO A 222 5.43 -4.12 -5.01
CA PRO A 222 5.96 -3.56 -6.25
C PRO A 222 5.91 -2.03 -6.31
N ASP A 223 5.01 -1.40 -5.56
CA ASP A 223 4.85 0.06 -5.51
C ASP A 223 5.45 0.67 -4.22
N GLY A 224 6.29 -0.10 -3.53
CA GLY A 224 6.87 0.24 -2.24
C GLY A 224 6.25 -0.56 -1.11
N LYS A 225 6.46 -0.11 0.12
CA LYS A 225 5.99 -0.83 1.31
C LYS A 225 4.48 -0.83 1.38
N GLU A 226 3.90 -1.99 1.65
CA GLU A 226 2.45 -2.18 1.70
C GLU A 226 2.05 -3.04 2.89
N ILE A 227 0.77 -2.97 3.27
CA ILE A 227 0.18 -3.85 4.28
C ILE A 227 0.05 -5.25 3.67
N ASN A 228 0.50 -6.27 4.41
CA ASN A 228 0.52 -7.65 3.93
C ASN A 228 -0.87 -8.33 4.00
N LEU A 229 -1.85 -7.77 3.30
CA LEU A 229 -3.22 -8.27 3.29
C LEU A 229 -3.29 -9.69 2.71
N PRO A 230 -4.08 -10.60 3.31
CA PRO A 230 -4.44 -11.86 2.66
C PRO A 230 -5.09 -11.60 1.29
N PRO A 231 -4.84 -12.43 0.25
CA PRO A 231 -5.34 -12.19 -1.10
C PRO A 231 -6.85 -11.95 -1.20
N ASP A 232 -7.65 -12.69 -0.43
CA ASP A 232 -9.11 -12.52 -0.43
C ASP A 232 -9.53 -11.20 0.22
N VAL A 233 -8.84 -10.78 1.28
CA VAL A 233 -9.07 -9.47 1.92
C VAL A 233 -8.67 -8.35 0.96
N GLN A 234 -7.51 -8.47 0.30
CA GLN A 234 -7.05 -7.49 -0.69
C GLN A 234 -8.02 -7.38 -1.88
N ARG A 235 -8.50 -8.51 -2.40
CA ARG A 235 -9.49 -8.55 -3.48
C ARG A 235 -10.82 -7.91 -3.06
N ASN A 236 -11.36 -8.32 -1.91
CA ASN A 236 -12.68 -7.88 -1.48
C ASN A 236 -12.68 -6.42 -0.98
N LEU A 237 -11.62 -6.00 -0.28
CA LEU A 237 -11.51 -4.65 0.29
C LEU A 237 -11.01 -3.62 -0.72
N MET A 238 -9.94 -3.96 -1.43
CA MET A 238 -9.19 -3.02 -2.27
C MET A 238 -9.39 -3.26 -3.77
N GLY A 239 -10.26 -4.21 -4.16
CA GLY A 239 -10.43 -4.57 -5.57
C GLY A 239 -9.17 -5.19 -6.19
N GLY A 240 -8.30 -5.78 -5.37
CA GLY A 240 -7.00 -6.31 -5.78
C GLY A 240 -5.86 -5.30 -5.73
N MET A 241 -6.15 -4.00 -5.54
CA MET A 241 -5.10 -2.97 -5.42
C MET A 241 -4.27 -3.16 -4.14
N PRO A 242 -2.96 -2.83 -4.17
CA PRO A 242 -2.15 -2.78 -2.97
C PRO A 242 -2.67 -1.71 -2.00
N LEU A 243 -2.48 -1.95 -0.70
CA LEU A 243 -2.73 -0.95 0.34
C LEU A 243 -1.40 -0.53 0.93
N HIS A 244 -0.91 0.66 0.56
CA HIS A 244 0.43 1.08 0.93
C HIS A 244 0.60 1.32 2.43
N PHE A 245 1.86 1.32 2.86
CA PHE A 245 2.28 1.68 4.20
C PHE A 245 3.27 2.86 4.11
N PRO A 246 2.84 4.11 4.41
CA PRO A 246 1.48 4.53 4.75
C PRO A 246 0.48 4.51 3.57
N PRO A 247 -0.84 4.34 3.83
CA PRO A 247 -1.85 4.47 2.80
C PRO A 247 -1.94 5.90 2.27
N ASN A 248 -2.17 6.05 0.97
CA ASN A 248 -2.49 7.35 0.38
C ASN A 248 -4.01 7.64 0.39
N LYS A 249 -4.39 8.87 0.02
CA LYS A 249 -5.79 9.31 0.07
C LYS A 249 -6.70 8.51 -0.88
N THR A 250 -6.20 8.09 -2.04
CA THR A 250 -6.96 7.29 -3.00
C THR A 250 -7.29 5.91 -2.42
N GLU A 251 -6.32 5.27 -1.77
CA GLU A 251 -6.52 3.99 -1.08
C GLU A 251 -7.49 4.08 0.10
N ILE A 252 -7.35 5.12 0.91
CA ILE A 252 -8.29 5.37 2.00
C ILE A 252 -9.71 5.59 1.46
N ASN A 253 -9.86 6.28 0.32
CA ASN A 253 -11.17 6.42 -0.32
C ASN A 253 -11.68 5.10 -0.92
N GLN A 254 -10.81 4.21 -1.40
CA GLN A 254 -11.22 2.88 -1.89
C GLN A 254 -11.84 2.04 -0.77
N ILE A 255 -11.30 2.12 0.45
CA ILE A 255 -11.90 1.50 1.63
C ILE A 255 -13.36 1.98 1.79
N ALA A 256 -13.71 3.22 1.43
CA ALA A 256 -15.08 3.75 1.50
C ALA A 256 -16.06 3.08 0.53
N HIS A 257 -15.65 2.82 -0.72
CA HIS A 257 -16.53 2.27 -1.75
C HIS A 257 -17.03 0.88 -1.39
N THR A 258 -16.15 0.06 -0.82
CA THR A 258 -16.48 -1.30 -0.38
C THR A 258 -17.43 -1.32 0.83
N GLN A 259 -17.51 -0.20 1.57
CA GLN A 259 -18.41 -0.05 2.73
C GLN A 259 -19.84 0.32 2.35
N GLY A 260 -20.17 0.45 1.05
CA GLY A 260 -21.51 0.78 0.58
C GLY A 260 -21.90 2.24 0.76
N VAL A 261 -20.91 3.13 0.92
CA VAL A 261 -21.10 4.58 0.95
C VAL A 261 -21.34 5.06 -0.49
N ALA A 262 -22.42 5.81 -0.72
CA ALA A 262 -22.76 6.32 -2.05
C ALA A 262 -21.68 7.30 -2.54
N ALA A 263 -21.37 7.28 -3.84
CA ALA A 263 -20.50 8.29 -4.46
C ALA A 263 -21.07 9.70 -4.19
N GLY A 264 -20.23 10.62 -3.71
CA GLY A 264 -20.61 11.96 -3.22
C GLY A 264 -20.91 12.04 -1.72
N SER A 265 -20.89 10.93 -0.98
CA SER A 265 -21.02 10.88 0.49
C SER A 265 -19.74 10.37 1.18
N GLU A 266 -18.59 10.51 0.51
CA GLU A 266 -17.29 10.04 1.00
C GLU A 266 -16.85 10.74 2.29
N THR A 267 -17.53 11.77 2.78
CA THR A 267 -17.29 12.34 4.12
C THR A 267 -18.07 11.62 5.23
N GLN A 268 -18.73 10.52 4.92
CA GLN A 268 -19.49 9.73 5.90
C GLN A 268 -18.75 8.39 6.03
N GLY A 269 -18.25 8.08 7.22
CA GLY A 269 -17.56 6.81 7.51
C GLY A 269 -18.48 5.59 7.33
N PHE A 270 -18.17 4.46 7.95
CA PHE A 270 -19.15 3.37 8.06
C PHE A 270 -20.50 3.92 8.56
N PRO A 271 -21.58 3.91 7.74
CA PRO A 271 -22.87 4.33 8.24
C PRO A 271 -23.35 3.29 9.24
N GLY A 272 -23.86 3.72 10.40
CA GLY A 272 -24.54 2.86 11.37
C GLY A 272 -23.71 2.37 12.55
N GLY A 273 -24.32 1.48 13.36
CA GLY A 273 -23.78 1.01 14.63
C GLY A 273 -22.77 -0.14 14.51
N PRO A 274 -22.26 -0.66 15.65
CA PRO A 274 -21.23 -1.70 15.69
C PRO A 274 -21.64 -3.01 14.98
N ALA A 275 -22.93 -3.35 14.94
CA ALA A 275 -23.47 -4.47 14.17
C ALA A 275 -23.21 -4.36 12.66
N LEU A 276 -23.49 -3.19 12.08
CA LEU A 276 -23.33 -2.98 10.64
C LEU A 276 -21.85 -2.97 10.25
N MET A 277 -21.02 -2.30 11.06
CA MET A 277 -19.56 -2.35 10.90
C MET A 277 -19.02 -3.78 10.97
N THR A 278 -19.46 -4.58 11.95
CA THR A 278 -19.08 -6.00 12.07
C THR A 278 -19.48 -6.79 10.83
N LYS A 279 -20.69 -6.58 10.31
CA LYS A 279 -21.14 -7.23 9.08
C LYS A 279 -20.23 -6.85 7.91
N GLN A 280 -19.94 -5.56 7.73
CA GLN A 280 -19.12 -5.08 6.60
C GLN A 280 -17.68 -5.59 6.67
N LEU A 281 -17.09 -5.70 7.87
CA LEU A 281 -15.78 -6.32 8.07
C LEU A 281 -15.80 -7.82 7.67
N ASN A 282 -16.83 -8.55 8.10
CA ASN A 282 -16.99 -9.95 7.72
C ASN A 282 -17.22 -10.12 6.20
N ASP A 283 -17.99 -9.24 5.56
CA ASP A 283 -18.24 -9.26 4.12
C ASP A 283 -16.95 -9.11 3.29
N VAL A 284 -15.93 -8.43 3.82
CA VAL A 284 -14.60 -8.31 3.18
C VAL A 284 -13.60 -9.39 3.63
N GLY A 285 -14.05 -10.39 4.38
CA GLY A 285 -13.22 -11.51 4.84
C GLY A 285 -12.43 -11.25 6.12
N LEU A 286 -12.73 -10.19 6.86
CA LEU A 286 -12.18 -9.95 8.19
C LEU A 286 -13.10 -10.55 9.23
N LYS A 287 -12.67 -11.68 9.82
CA LYS A 287 -13.42 -12.30 10.91
C LYS A 287 -13.57 -11.32 12.07
N SER A 288 -14.81 -10.99 12.38
CA SER A 288 -15.15 -9.91 13.30
C SER A 288 -16.37 -10.25 14.16
N THR A 289 -16.28 -9.91 15.45
CA THR A 289 -17.35 -10.11 16.44
C THR A 289 -17.80 -8.76 17.01
N GLU A 290 -19.12 -8.55 17.11
CA GLU A 290 -19.71 -7.35 17.67
C GLU A 290 -19.72 -7.41 19.20
N HIS A 291 -19.35 -6.30 19.84
CA HIS A 291 -19.53 -6.08 21.27
C HIS A 291 -20.24 -4.76 21.52
N SER A 292 -21.36 -4.81 22.22
CA SER A 292 -22.13 -3.65 22.66
C SER A 292 -22.54 -3.81 24.13
N GLY A 293 -22.68 -2.70 24.85
CA GLY A 293 -23.02 -2.74 26.28
C GLY A 293 -22.59 -1.52 27.06
N ALA A 294 -22.55 -1.66 28.38
CA ALA A 294 -22.11 -0.59 29.27
C ALA A 294 -20.61 -0.27 29.06
N PRO A 295 -20.19 1.01 29.06
CA PRO A 295 -18.82 1.40 28.78
C PRO A 295 -17.74 0.66 29.57
N SER A 296 -17.93 0.44 30.87
CA SER A 296 -16.96 -0.29 31.70
C SER A 296 -16.83 -1.76 31.28
N ALA A 297 -17.96 -2.45 31.09
CA ALA A 297 -17.99 -3.84 30.63
C ALA A 297 -17.40 -4.01 29.22
N LEU A 298 -17.63 -3.02 28.34
CA LEU A 298 -17.02 -3.00 27.02
C LEU A 298 -15.50 -2.90 27.08
N VAL A 299 -14.96 -2.03 27.94
CA VAL A 299 -13.50 -1.90 28.09
C VAL A 299 -12.90 -3.16 28.74
N ASP A 300 -13.62 -3.82 29.65
CA ASP A 300 -13.21 -5.14 30.19
C ASP A 300 -13.11 -6.20 29.09
N GLN A 301 -14.17 -6.35 28.28
CA GLN A 301 -14.18 -7.29 27.17
C GLN A 301 -13.08 -6.95 26.16
N MET A 302 -12.93 -5.68 25.80
CA MET A 302 -11.92 -5.21 24.86
C MET A 302 -10.51 -5.52 25.37
N THR A 303 -10.27 -5.36 26.68
CA THR A 303 -9.00 -5.74 27.30
C THR A 303 -8.72 -7.24 27.13
N SER A 304 -9.74 -8.08 27.28
CA SER A 304 -9.62 -9.52 27.06
C SER A 304 -9.27 -9.84 25.61
N ASP A 305 -9.96 -9.22 24.66
CA ASP A 305 -9.78 -9.46 23.24
C ASP A 305 -8.40 -9.00 22.76
N LEU A 306 -7.95 -7.82 23.22
CA LEU A 306 -6.60 -7.29 22.93
C LEU A 306 -5.50 -8.20 23.51
N LYS A 307 -5.73 -8.80 24.68
CA LYS A 307 -4.80 -9.77 25.28
C LYS A 307 -4.79 -11.11 24.53
N ALA A 308 -5.91 -11.48 23.90
CA ALA A 308 -6.00 -12.63 23.01
C ALA A 308 -5.35 -12.38 21.63
N GLY A 309 -4.90 -11.16 21.36
CA GLY A 309 -4.22 -10.78 20.12
C GLY A 309 -5.14 -10.21 19.04
N HIS A 310 -6.42 -10.00 19.37
CA HIS A 310 -7.37 -9.34 18.48
C HIS A 310 -7.17 -7.82 18.52
N MET A 311 -7.72 -7.11 17.53
CA MET A 311 -7.81 -5.65 17.54
C MET A 311 -9.26 -5.22 17.66
N ALA A 312 -9.51 -3.99 18.11
CA ALA A 312 -10.86 -3.44 18.20
C ALA A 312 -10.99 -2.19 17.32
N ILE A 313 -12.00 -2.16 16.45
CA ILE A 313 -12.46 -0.94 15.80
C ILE A 313 -13.65 -0.47 16.62
N VAL A 314 -13.48 0.65 17.33
CA VAL A 314 -14.48 1.19 18.25
C VAL A 314 -15.32 2.21 17.52
N ASN A 315 -16.63 2.02 17.56
CA ASN A 315 -17.60 2.93 16.98
C ASN A 315 -18.26 3.75 18.09
N GLY A 316 -18.05 5.07 18.03
CA GLY A 316 -18.87 6.02 18.75
C GLY A 316 -20.14 6.30 17.95
N ALA A 317 -21.24 5.63 18.28
CA ALA A 317 -22.51 5.74 17.56
C ALA A 317 -22.92 7.20 17.25
N PHE A 318 -23.21 7.50 15.98
CA PHE A 318 -23.93 8.71 15.55
C PHE A 318 -25.01 8.32 14.53
N PRO A 319 -26.25 8.83 14.66
CA PRO A 319 -27.32 8.59 13.67
C PRO A 319 -27.18 9.47 12.41
N THR A 320 -26.32 10.48 12.41
CA THR A 320 -26.13 11.41 11.29
C THR A 320 -24.64 11.59 11.00
N SER A 321 -24.14 10.86 10.00
CA SER A 321 -22.91 11.07 9.20
C SER A 321 -21.52 11.27 9.87
N ASP A 322 -21.42 11.68 11.13
CA ASP A 322 -20.17 12.06 11.81
C ASP A 322 -19.77 11.05 12.90
N GLY A 323 -19.80 9.76 12.59
CA GLY A 323 -19.29 8.74 13.51
C GLY A 323 -17.80 8.94 13.76
N HIS A 324 -17.38 9.10 15.01
CA HIS A 324 -15.96 9.16 15.41
C HIS A 324 -15.50 7.73 15.75
N PHE A 325 -14.64 7.17 14.90
CA PHE A 325 -14.06 5.84 15.05
C PHE A 325 -12.61 5.90 15.51
N ILE A 326 -12.23 4.95 16.36
CA ILE A 326 -10.84 4.73 16.77
C ILE A 326 -10.49 3.25 16.57
N SER A 327 -9.22 2.95 16.31
CA SER A 327 -8.73 1.57 16.41
C SER A 327 -7.92 1.40 17.70
N VAL A 328 -8.16 0.33 18.44
CA VAL A 328 -7.34 -0.09 19.57
C VAL A 328 -6.63 -1.38 19.17
N THR A 329 -5.31 -1.35 19.09
CA THR A 329 -4.54 -2.43 18.45
C THR A 329 -3.72 -3.27 19.41
N GLY A 330 -3.68 -2.88 20.67
CA GLY A 330 -3.04 -3.66 21.72
C GLY A 330 -3.08 -2.96 23.07
N VAL A 331 -2.47 -3.62 24.04
CA VAL A 331 -2.27 -3.10 25.39
C VAL A 331 -0.81 -3.14 25.79
N LYS A 332 -0.41 -2.25 26.69
CA LYS A 332 0.90 -2.26 27.33
C LYS A 332 0.79 -1.93 28.81
N THR A 333 1.78 -2.32 29.58
CA THR A 333 1.89 -1.92 30.98
C THR A 333 2.46 -0.50 31.07
N GLY A 334 1.75 0.38 31.75
CA GLY A 334 2.17 1.74 32.05
C GLY A 334 3.22 1.80 33.18
N PRO A 335 3.80 2.98 33.41
CA PRO A 335 4.85 3.17 34.41
C PRO A 335 4.40 2.86 35.84
N ASN A 336 3.09 2.87 36.13
CA ASN A 336 2.52 2.57 37.45
C ASN A 336 1.87 1.17 37.49
N GLY A 337 2.12 0.31 36.50
CA GLY A 337 1.51 -1.01 36.39
C GLY A 337 0.08 -1.01 35.81
N GLU A 338 -0.43 0.15 35.40
CA GLU A 338 -1.74 0.28 34.78
C GLU A 338 -1.76 -0.31 33.36
N THR A 339 -2.94 -0.71 32.87
CA THR A 339 -3.10 -1.06 31.46
C THR A 339 -3.29 0.19 30.63
N LEU A 340 -2.39 0.42 29.68
CA LEU A 340 -2.49 1.44 28.64
C LEU A 340 -2.86 0.79 27.32
N TYR A 341 -3.65 1.49 26.51
CA TYR A 341 -4.19 1.01 25.25
C TYR A 341 -3.52 1.75 24.10
N LEU A 342 -3.11 1.01 23.08
CA LEU A 342 -2.55 1.54 21.84
C LEU A 342 -3.71 2.01 20.96
N VAL A 343 -3.97 3.31 20.96
CA VAL A 343 -5.11 3.92 20.27
C VAL A 343 -4.62 4.65 19.02
N ASN A 344 -5.22 4.35 17.88
CA ASN A 344 -5.18 5.25 16.74
C ASN A 344 -6.52 5.99 16.68
N ASP A 345 -6.44 7.29 16.97
CA ASP A 345 -7.55 8.21 16.89
C ASP A 345 -7.29 9.16 15.72
N SER A 346 -8.21 9.12 14.76
CA SER A 346 -8.10 9.87 13.51
C SER A 346 -8.80 11.22 13.51
N ASN A 347 -9.32 11.64 14.65
CA ASN A 347 -9.84 12.99 14.87
C ASN A 347 -8.70 13.97 15.18
N ARG A 348 -7.70 14.05 14.31
CA ARG A 348 -6.57 15.00 14.40
C ARG A 348 -6.52 15.86 13.14
N ALA A 349 -6.17 17.12 13.29
CA ALA A 349 -5.89 17.99 12.16
C ALA A 349 -4.57 17.59 11.47
N ALA A 350 -4.37 18.07 10.23
CA ALA A 350 -3.18 17.80 9.43
C ALA A 350 -1.87 18.29 10.08
N ASP A 351 -1.96 19.28 10.98
CA ASP A 351 -0.84 19.80 11.78
C ASP A 351 -0.61 19.00 13.08
N GLY A 352 -1.32 17.89 13.27
CA GLY A 352 -1.26 17.05 14.46
C GLY A 352 -2.10 17.53 15.63
N THR A 353 -2.75 18.70 15.52
CA THR A 353 -3.60 19.25 16.58
C THR A 353 -4.77 18.33 16.86
N ALA A 354 -4.95 17.95 18.13
CA ALA A 354 -6.07 17.12 18.55
C ALA A 354 -7.39 17.89 18.42
N GLY A 355 -8.37 17.27 17.76
CA GLY A 355 -9.76 17.73 17.83
C GLY A 355 -10.33 17.58 19.25
N ALA A 356 -11.55 18.09 19.44
CA ALA A 356 -12.28 17.82 20.68
C ALA A 356 -12.52 16.30 20.81
N HIS A 357 -12.32 15.76 22.02
CA HIS A 357 -12.57 14.34 22.34
C HIS A 357 -11.62 13.34 21.66
N THR A 358 -10.48 13.80 21.13
CA THR A 358 -9.42 12.93 20.59
C THR A 358 -8.62 12.28 21.71
N LEU A 359 -8.47 10.96 21.62
CA LEU A 359 -7.69 10.17 22.55
C LEU A 359 -6.17 10.24 22.24
N PRO A 360 -5.31 10.23 23.27
CA PRO A 360 -3.87 10.10 23.07
C PRO A 360 -3.51 8.70 22.55
N PRO A 361 -2.38 8.55 21.80
CA PRO A 361 -1.95 7.25 21.28
C PRO A 361 -1.78 6.17 22.35
N LEU A 362 -1.45 6.60 23.57
CA LEU A 362 -1.46 5.77 24.77
C LEU A 362 -2.57 6.27 25.67
N SER A 363 -3.69 5.57 25.63
CA SER A 363 -4.85 5.91 26.44
C SER A 363 -4.91 5.05 27.69
N THR A 364 -5.38 5.63 28.78
CA THR A 364 -5.75 4.91 30.00
C THR A 364 -7.13 4.28 29.83
N ARG A 365 -7.44 3.31 30.70
CA ARG A 365 -8.79 2.76 30.82
C ARG A 365 -9.86 3.85 30.98
N SER A 366 -9.63 4.79 31.89
CA SER A 366 -10.59 5.85 32.19
C SER A 366 -10.87 6.75 30.98
N GLN A 367 -9.87 7.00 30.14
CA GLN A 367 -10.04 7.76 28.89
C GLN A 367 -10.90 7.01 27.87
N LEU A 368 -10.69 5.70 27.68
CA LEU A 368 -11.54 4.87 26.81
C LEU A 368 -12.98 4.77 27.35
N GLU A 369 -13.15 4.59 28.66
CA GLU A 369 -14.49 4.59 29.26
C GLU A 369 -15.19 5.94 29.10
N ALA A 370 -14.48 7.05 29.30
CA ALA A 370 -15.03 8.40 29.11
C ALA A 370 -15.46 8.62 27.66
N PHE A 371 -14.64 8.20 26.69
CA PHE A 371 -14.98 8.23 25.27
C PHE A 371 -16.26 7.45 24.98
N LEU A 372 -16.36 6.21 25.44
CA LEU A 372 -17.57 5.38 25.25
C LEU A 372 -18.81 5.94 25.96
N ARG A 373 -18.66 6.53 27.17
CA ARG A 373 -19.77 7.16 27.91
C ARG A 373 -20.32 8.38 27.18
N GLU A 374 -19.44 9.22 26.65
CA GLU A 374 -19.85 10.37 25.87
C GLU A 374 -20.65 9.94 24.62
N ARG A 375 -20.21 8.86 23.97
CA ARG A 375 -20.88 8.29 22.79
C ARG A 375 -22.19 7.60 23.11
N ALA A 376 -22.35 7.07 24.32
CA ALA A 376 -23.61 6.49 24.78
C ALA A 376 -24.79 7.49 24.75
N ASN A 377 -24.52 8.80 24.73
CA ASN A 377 -25.55 9.82 24.57
C ASN A 377 -26.15 9.88 23.15
N TYR A 378 -25.48 9.29 22.16
CA TYR A 378 -25.83 9.40 20.73
C TYR A 378 -26.25 8.06 20.12
N GLY A 379 -26.09 6.95 20.84
CA GLY A 379 -26.52 5.62 20.45
C GLY A 379 -25.84 4.55 21.30
N THR A 380 -26.12 3.27 21.02
CA THR A 380 -25.46 2.16 21.74
C THR A 380 -23.97 2.14 21.37
N PRO A 381 -23.05 2.41 22.32
CA PRO A 381 -21.63 2.33 22.04
C PRO A 381 -21.22 0.87 21.87
N GLY A 382 -20.19 0.63 21.08
CA GLY A 382 -19.66 -0.70 20.88
C GLY A 382 -18.41 -0.71 20.02
N TYR A 383 -17.88 -1.90 19.81
CA TYR A 383 -16.75 -2.12 18.92
C TYR A 383 -16.93 -3.44 18.17
N SER A 384 -16.18 -3.57 17.09
CA SER A 384 -16.02 -4.84 16.40
C SER A 384 -14.59 -5.33 16.60
N THR A 385 -14.42 -6.61 16.92
CA THR A 385 -13.09 -7.22 16.92
C THR A 385 -12.61 -7.46 15.50
N VAL A 386 -11.31 -7.50 15.30
CA VAL A 386 -10.66 -8.04 14.10
C VAL A 386 -9.75 -9.16 14.58
N GLU A 387 -10.16 -10.41 14.30
CA GLU A 387 -9.62 -11.60 14.99
C GLU A 387 -8.27 -12.11 14.49
#